data_AF-A0A1W9QEQ3-F1
#
_entry.id   AF-A0A1W9QEQ3-F1
#
_cell.length_a   1.000
_cell.length_b   1.000
_cell.length_c   1.000
_cell.angle_alpha   90.00
_cell.angle_beta   90.00
_cell.angle_gamma   90.00
#
_symmetry.space_group_name_H-M   'P 1'
#
loop_
_entity.id
_entity.type
_entity.pdbx_description
1 polymer ?
#
loop_
_entity_poly.entity_id
_entity_poly.type
_entity_poly.pdbx_seq_one_letter_code
_entity_poly.pdbx_strand_id
1 'polypeptide(L)'
;MLELIGRSLAIRTPIDALRAIADIAVVYYVFYRLLLVVKGTKAVQIGIGLVLFFLLYLIAERLGLKSVEALVRVPLESLLIVSVVVFQSDIRRALERFGSKTFLSGAHRAQQTEVIDEVVEAARILSRHRIGAIITIEQEANLDEFVGNNRGIDVDTKVNADLLVTLFVPEGINKLHDGAVIIRNLRVAKAGVFFPMPKEGSFDPSFGSRHRAALGITEETDAVVVVVSEERGTISCCFNGNIAADLEAPELRDMLLSILDPKAQRRKRRSTRSRAQERIAHSEPPPKLDLPQVERASSIPPPPLNPSPLPPPLRKSIRPESPSFDSDSDELRGPSQPRPMPRAGSQPNDPSGDPSS
;
A
#
# COMPACT_ATOMS: atom_id res chain seq x y z
N MET A 1 34.60 26.27 -29.28
CA MET A 1 33.78 25.26 -28.57
C MET A 1 34.49 23.89 -28.52
N LEU A 2 35.09 23.42 -29.62
CA LEU A 2 35.86 22.16 -29.67
C LEU A 2 37.15 22.17 -28.82
N GLU A 3 37.83 23.31 -28.66
CA GLU A 3 39.00 23.41 -27.76
C GLU A 3 38.64 23.43 -26.26
N LEU A 4 37.42 23.85 -25.91
CA LEU A 4 36.91 23.82 -24.54
C LEU A 4 36.59 22.38 -24.09
N ILE A 5 36.20 21.52 -25.04
CA ILE A 5 35.95 20.09 -24.81
C ILE A 5 37.27 19.31 -24.71
N GLY A 6 38.31 19.70 -25.47
CA GLY A 6 39.64 19.10 -25.38
C GLY A 6 40.37 19.39 -24.06
N ARG A 7 40.10 20.53 -23.41
CA ARG A 7 40.69 20.86 -22.10
C ARG A 7 39.98 20.22 -20.90
N SER A 8 38.70 19.87 -21.00
CA SER A 8 37.99 19.17 -19.90
C SER A 8 38.28 17.67 -19.85
N LEU A 9 38.80 17.09 -20.94
CA LEU A 9 39.29 15.70 -20.98
C LEU A 9 40.73 15.52 -20.49
N ALA A 10 41.38 16.58 -20.02
CA ALA A 10 42.64 16.43 -19.29
C ALA A 10 42.35 15.97 -17.85
N ILE A 11 42.02 14.68 -17.70
CA ILE A 11 42.18 13.96 -16.44
C ILE A 11 43.67 13.99 -16.11
N ARG A 12 44.14 15.08 -15.49
CA ARG A 12 45.57 15.27 -15.22
C ARG A 12 46.03 14.45 -14.03
N THR A 13 45.12 13.98 -13.18
CA THR A 13 45.43 13.09 -12.07
C THR A 13 44.35 12.03 -11.88
N PRO A 14 44.70 10.79 -11.49
CA PRO A 14 43.72 9.75 -11.14
C PRO A 14 42.80 10.17 -9.97
N ILE A 15 43.25 11.13 -9.16
CA ILE A 15 42.50 11.71 -8.05
C ILE A 15 41.32 12.55 -8.55
N ASP A 16 41.48 13.31 -9.63
CA ASP A 16 40.38 14.12 -10.20
C ASP A 16 39.32 13.24 -10.87
N ALA A 17 39.74 12.14 -11.51
CA ALA A 17 38.80 11.12 -12.00
C ALA A 17 38.03 10.47 -10.86
N LEU A 18 38.71 10.11 -9.76
CA LEU A 18 38.06 9.52 -8.59
C LEU A 18 37.05 10.49 -7.95
N ARG A 19 37.37 11.79 -7.88
CA ARG A 19 36.45 12.83 -7.41
C ARG A 19 35.24 12.98 -8.32
N ALA A 20 35.43 13.00 -9.64
CA ALA A 20 34.33 13.09 -10.60
C ALA A 20 33.41 11.85 -10.53
N ILE A 21 33.99 10.65 -10.42
CA ILE A 21 33.23 9.40 -10.25
C ILE A 21 32.45 9.43 -8.93
N ALA A 22 33.07 9.86 -7.83
CA ALA A 22 32.40 9.97 -6.54
C ALA A 22 31.26 11.01 -6.58
N ASP A 23 31.47 12.15 -7.22
CA ASP A 23 30.47 13.21 -7.39
C ASP A 23 29.26 12.70 -8.19
N ILE A 24 29.50 12.09 -9.35
CA ILE A 24 28.45 11.47 -10.19
C ILE A 24 27.74 10.36 -9.42
N ALA A 25 28.45 9.53 -8.64
CA ALA A 25 27.85 8.46 -7.85
C ALA A 25 26.95 8.99 -6.73
N VAL A 26 27.34 10.09 -6.08
CA VAL A 26 26.53 10.75 -5.03
C VAL A 26 25.28 11.37 -5.66
N VAL A 27 25.43 12.12 -6.75
CA VAL A 27 24.30 12.72 -7.48
C VAL A 27 23.36 11.61 -7.96
N TYR A 28 23.89 10.54 -8.55
CA TYR A 28 23.12 9.37 -8.98
C TYR A 28 22.36 8.74 -7.82
N TYR A 29 23.01 8.47 -6.68
CA TYR A 29 22.36 7.86 -5.53
C TYR A 29 21.24 8.75 -4.97
N VAL A 30 21.47 10.06 -4.85
CA VAL A 30 20.47 11.03 -4.39
C VAL A 30 19.28 11.08 -5.36
N PHE A 31 19.53 11.20 -6.67
CA PHE A 31 18.47 11.20 -7.68
C PHE A 31 17.71 9.87 -7.72
N TYR A 32 18.41 8.74 -7.63
CA TYR A 32 17.79 7.42 -7.59
C TYR A 32 16.88 7.27 -6.36
N ARG A 33 17.33 7.73 -5.18
CA ARG A 33 16.51 7.74 -3.97
C ARG A 33 15.32 8.69 -4.10
N LEU A 34 15.51 9.87 -4.71
CA LEU A 34 14.44 10.83 -4.97
C LEU A 34 13.38 10.21 -5.91
N LEU A 35 13.80 9.56 -7.00
CA LEU A 35 12.90 8.88 -7.93
C LEU A 35 12.14 7.73 -7.28
N LEU A 36 12.77 6.96 -6.38
CA LEU A 36 12.10 5.89 -5.62
C LEU A 36 11.02 6.41 -4.68
N VAL A 37 11.22 7.58 -4.05
CA VAL A 37 10.23 8.22 -3.17
C VAL A 37 9.04 8.75 -3.95
N VAL A 38 9.26 9.21 -5.18
CA VAL A 38 8.20 9.80 -6.01
C VAL A 38 7.45 8.71 -6.80
N LYS A 39 8.05 7.53 -7.04
CA LYS A 39 7.44 6.41 -7.78
C LYS A 39 6.11 5.96 -7.15
N GLY A 40 5.03 6.04 -7.93
CA GLY A 40 3.66 5.70 -7.50
C GLY A 40 2.80 6.91 -7.14
N THR A 41 3.36 8.11 -7.07
CA THR A 41 2.59 9.34 -6.81
C THR A 41 2.00 9.92 -8.11
N LYS A 42 0.85 10.61 -8.00
CA LYS A 42 0.31 11.42 -9.11
C LYS A 42 1.31 12.46 -9.63
N ALA A 43 2.24 12.91 -8.79
CA ALA A 43 3.34 13.80 -9.18
C ALA A 43 4.24 13.20 -10.28
N VAL A 44 4.37 11.87 -10.37
CA VAL A 44 5.08 11.21 -11.49
C VAL A 44 4.34 11.41 -12.81
N GLN A 45 3.02 11.22 -12.82
CA GLN A 45 2.22 11.39 -14.04
C GLN A 45 2.26 12.84 -14.52
N ILE A 46 2.15 13.81 -13.60
CA ILE A 46 2.30 15.24 -13.90
C ILE A 46 3.72 15.54 -14.41
N GLY A 47 4.76 14.99 -13.78
CA GLY A 47 6.15 15.16 -14.19
C GLY A 47 6.46 14.57 -15.56
N ILE A 48 5.91 13.39 -15.89
CA ILE A 48 6.01 12.79 -17.22
C ILE A 48 5.31 13.68 -18.25
N GLY A 49 4.13 14.20 -17.93
CA GLY A 49 3.43 15.17 -18.78
C GLY A 49 4.27 16.42 -19.04
N LEU A 50 4.90 16.96 -18.00
CA LEU A 50 5.80 18.11 -18.08
C LEU A 50 6.99 17.87 -19.02
N VAL A 51 7.65 16.72 -18.87
CA VAL A 51 8.79 16.31 -19.71
C VAL A 51 8.34 16.13 -21.16
N LEU A 52 7.16 15.55 -21.39
CA LEU A 52 6.60 15.39 -22.73
C LEU A 52 6.31 16.76 -23.39
N PHE A 53 5.71 17.71 -22.65
CA PHE A 53 5.49 19.07 -23.12
C PHE A 53 6.79 19.80 -23.45
N PHE A 54 7.83 19.63 -22.61
CA PHE A 54 9.16 20.20 -22.85
C PHE A 54 9.83 19.58 -24.09
N LEU A 55 9.71 18.26 -24.28
CA LEU A 55 10.26 17.59 -25.47
C LEU A 55 9.53 18.03 -26.74
N LEU A 56 8.20 18.18 -26.68
CA LEU A 56 7.39 18.70 -27.78
C LEU A 56 7.79 20.13 -28.15
N TYR A 57 8.09 20.98 -27.17
CA TYR A 57 8.62 22.33 -27.39
C TYR A 57 9.94 22.29 -28.18
N LEU A 58 10.92 21.49 -27.73
CA LEU A 58 12.23 21.38 -28.40
C LEU A 58 12.11 20.85 -29.84
N ILE A 59 11.20 19.91 -30.07
CA ILE A 59 10.93 19.36 -31.40
C ILE A 59 10.28 20.44 -32.29
N ALA A 60 9.29 21.17 -31.78
CA ALA A 60 8.62 22.24 -32.50
C ALA A 60 9.59 23.37 -32.86
N GLU A 61 10.47 23.75 -31.93
CA GLU A 61 11.52 24.76 -32.13
C GLU A 61 12.51 24.29 -33.22
N ARG A 62 13.01 23.04 -33.14
CA ARG A 62 13.94 22.51 -34.15
C ARG A 62 13.34 22.36 -35.54
N LEU A 63 12.05 22.01 -35.63
CA LEU A 63 11.33 21.87 -36.90
C LEU A 63 10.79 23.20 -37.42
N GLY A 64 10.91 24.30 -36.66
CA GLY A 64 10.41 25.62 -37.03
C GLY A 64 8.87 25.73 -37.04
N LEU A 65 8.17 24.88 -36.28
CA LEU A 65 6.71 24.83 -36.21
C LEU A 65 6.16 25.96 -35.33
N LYS A 66 6.17 27.19 -35.84
CA LYS A 66 5.81 28.42 -35.07
C LYS A 66 4.47 28.35 -34.35
N SER A 67 3.44 27.74 -34.95
CA SER A 67 2.11 27.62 -34.33
C SER A 67 2.11 26.65 -33.14
N VAL A 68 2.81 25.52 -33.27
CA VAL A 68 2.94 24.52 -32.20
C VAL A 68 3.82 25.05 -31.09
N GLU A 69 4.93 25.70 -31.44
CA GLU A 69 5.81 26.39 -30.49
C GLU A 69 5.02 27.42 -29.69
N ALA A 70 4.26 28.31 -30.33
CA ALA A 70 3.46 29.33 -29.65
C ALA A 70 2.40 28.73 -28.72
N LEU A 71 1.74 27.64 -29.13
CA LEU A 71 0.74 26.94 -28.32
C LEU A 71 1.36 26.29 -27.07
N VAL A 72 2.53 25.67 -27.22
CA VAL A 72 3.23 24.95 -26.14
C VAL A 72 3.96 25.92 -25.20
N ARG A 73 4.43 27.06 -25.73
CA ARG A 73 5.19 28.07 -24.97
C ARG A 73 4.38 28.69 -23.83
N VAL A 74 3.11 29.01 -24.03
CA VAL A 74 2.27 29.68 -23.02
C VAL A 74 2.11 28.84 -21.72
N PRO A 75 1.77 27.53 -21.79
CA PRO A 75 1.80 26.65 -20.63
C PRO A 75 3.18 26.55 -19.95
N LEU A 76 4.27 26.51 -20.73
CA LEU A 76 5.64 26.45 -20.19
C LEU A 76 6.06 27.74 -19.48
N GLU A 77 5.64 28.91 -19.95
CA GLU A 77 5.92 30.18 -19.27
C GLU A 77 5.11 30.28 -17.96
N SER A 78 3.90 29.73 -17.94
CA SER A 78 3.03 29.69 -16.75
C SER A 78 3.33 28.52 -15.80
N LEU A 79 4.40 27.76 -16.05
CA LEU A 79 4.68 26.49 -15.37
C LEU A 79 4.80 26.62 -13.87
N LEU A 80 5.42 27.70 -13.38
CA LEU A 80 5.58 27.94 -11.95
C LEU A 80 4.21 28.09 -11.26
N ILE A 81 3.31 28.87 -11.84
CA ILE A 81 1.96 29.10 -11.28
C ILE A 81 1.15 27.81 -11.33
N VAL A 82 1.12 27.12 -12.48
CA VAL A 82 0.40 25.85 -12.63
C VAL A 82 0.94 24.81 -11.65
N SER A 83 2.26 24.72 -11.50
CA SER A 83 2.92 23.82 -10.53
C SER A 83 2.47 24.13 -9.11
N VAL A 84 2.50 25.39 -8.67
CA VAL A 84 2.06 25.77 -7.31
C VAL A 84 0.58 25.43 -7.07
N VAL A 85 -0.31 25.67 -8.03
CA VAL A 85 -1.74 25.37 -7.91
C VAL A 85 -1.97 23.86 -7.83
N VAL A 86 -1.30 23.09 -8.69
CA VAL A 86 -1.42 21.62 -8.71
C VAL A 86 -0.85 21.00 -7.44
N PHE A 87 0.29 21.49 -6.95
CA PHE A 87 0.95 21.01 -5.73
C PHE A 87 0.50 21.73 -4.45
N GLN A 88 -0.57 22.53 -4.50
CA GLN A 88 -1.00 23.32 -3.35
C GLN A 88 -1.33 22.45 -2.13
N SER A 89 -2.00 21.31 -2.35
CA SER A 89 -2.35 20.35 -1.30
C SER A 89 -1.11 19.67 -0.71
N ASP A 90 -0.12 19.35 -1.55
CA ASP A 90 1.11 18.66 -1.13
C ASP A 90 2.01 19.57 -0.31
N ILE A 91 2.18 20.83 -0.74
CA ILE A 91 2.96 21.84 0.00
C ILE A 91 2.35 22.07 1.38
N ARG A 92 1.02 22.21 1.46
CA ARG A 92 0.31 22.34 2.74
C ARG A 92 0.60 21.15 3.66
N ARG A 93 0.41 19.93 3.16
CA ARG A 93 0.64 18.69 3.93
C ARG A 93 2.10 18.55 4.36
N ALA A 94 3.05 18.91 3.50
CA ALA A 94 4.48 18.87 3.82
C ALA A 94 4.82 19.82 4.99
N LEU A 95 4.27 21.04 4.97
CA LEU A 95 4.46 22.03 6.04
C LEU A 95 3.80 21.61 7.35
N GLU A 96 2.58 21.08 7.31
CA GLU A 96 1.90 20.51 8.48
C GLU A 96 2.75 19.42 9.15
N ARG A 97 3.35 18.54 8.34
CA ARG A 97 4.24 17.47 8.83
C ARG A 97 5.55 18.01 9.41
N PHE A 98 6.16 19.00 8.77
CA PHE A 98 7.44 19.57 9.21
C PHE A 98 7.29 20.33 10.54
N GLY A 99 6.16 21.01 10.73
CA GLY A 99 5.80 21.67 11.99
C GLY A 99 5.58 20.66 13.14
N SER A 100 4.90 19.54 12.86
CA SER A 100 4.58 18.52 13.87
C SER A 100 5.79 17.69 14.32
N LYS A 101 6.71 17.35 13.40
CA LYS A 101 7.82 16.40 13.67
C LYS A 101 8.97 16.98 14.50
N THR A 102 9.13 18.31 14.58
CA THR A 102 10.34 18.93 15.14
C THR A 102 10.22 19.25 16.65
N PHE A 103 9.00 19.35 17.20
CA PHE A 103 8.81 19.81 18.59
C PHE A 103 8.14 18.81 19.55
N LEU A 104 7.51 17.72 19.07
CA LEU A 104 6.64 16.86 19.91
C LEU A 104 6.82 15.34 19.70
N SER A 105 8.02 14.86 19.37
CA SER A 105 8.24 13.45 18.98
C SER A 105 7.87 12.40 20.05
N GLY A 106 7.85 12.78 21.34
CA GLY A 106 7.46 11.90 22.44
C GLY A 106 5.94 11.80 22.61
N ALA A 107 5.26 12.95 22.66
CA ALA A 107 3.80 13.02 22.81
C ALA A 107 3.07 12.40 21.62
N HIS A 108 3.55 12.65 20.40
CA HIS A 108 2.97 12.07 19.19
C HIS A 108 3.05 10.54 19.17
N ARG A 109 4.12 9.95 19.70
CA ARG A 109 4.27 8.49 19.79
C ARG A 109 3.35 7.86 20.80
N ALA A 110 3.16 8.53 21.95
CA ALA A 110 2.21 8.08 22.97
C ALA A 110 0.79 8.08 22.40
N GLN A 111 0.38 9.18 21.76
CA GLN A 111 -0.92 9.29 21.10
C GLN A 111 -1.10 8.26 19.97
N GLN A 112 -0.05 7.99 19.20
CA GLN A 112 -0.10 6.97 18.14
C GLN A 112 -0.29 5.57 18.71
N THR A 113 0.34 5.26 19.85
CA THR A 113 0.14 3.97 20.55
C THR A 113 -1.28 3.86 21.08
N GLU A 114 -1.81 4.94 21.67
CA GLU A 114 -3.20 5.03 22.14
C GLU A 114 -4.19 4.76 20.98
N VAL A 115 -4.00 5.41 19.83
CA VAL A 115 -4.86 5.15 18.64
C VAL A 115 -4.79 3.70 18.17
N ILE A 116 -3.60 3.08 18.20
CA ILE A 116 -3.47 1.65 17.84
C ILE A 116 -4.23 0.77 18.83
N ASP A 117 -4.14 1.06 20.12
CA ASP A 117 -4.83 0.32 21.17
C ASP A 117 -6.36 0.42 20.99
N GLU A 118 -6.89 1.62 20.67
CA GLU A 118 -8.31 1.85 20.38
C GLU A 118 -8.78 1.09 19.11
N VAL A 119 -7.97 1.07 18.04
CA VAL A 119 -8.29 0.33 16.81
C VAL A 119 -8.31 -1.18 17.05
N VAL A 120 -7.33 -1.70 17.80
CA VAL A 120 -7.25 -3.12 18.16
C VAL A 120 -8.45 -3.53 18.99
N GLU A 121 -8.82 -2.71 19.98
CA GLU A 121 -9.96 -2.99 20.84
C GLU A 121 -11.29 -2.96 20.05
N ALA A 122 -11.48 -1.96 19.17
CA ALA A 122 -12.63 -1.93 18.26
C ALA A 122 -12.70 -3.18 17.38
N ALA A 123 -11.59 -3.57 16.74
CA ALA A 123 -11.53 -4.74 15.88
C ALA A 123 -11.85 -6.02 16.67
N ARG A 124 -11.37 -6.14 17.90
CA ARG A 124 -11.67 -7.26 18.81
C ARG A 124 -13.15 -7.34 19.17
N ILE A 125 -13.80 -6.20 19.45
CA ILE A 125 -15.23 -6.15 19.76
C ILE A 125 -16.04 -6.54 18.52
N LEU A 126 -15.77 -5.90 17.38
CA LEU A 126 -16.47 -6.15 16.11
C LEU A 126 -16.33 -7.61 15.66
N SER A 127 -15.14 -8.18 15.79
CA SER A 127 -14.85 -9.59 15.50
C SER A 127 -15.72 -10.56 16.31
N ARG A 128 -15.82 -10.35 17.64
CA ARG A 128 -16.65 -11.20 18.52
C ARG A 128 -18.13 -11.16 18.15
N HIS A 129 -18.60 -10.03 17.65
CA HIS A 129 -19.99 -9.85 17.19
C HIS A 129 -20.18 -10.18 15.70
N ARG A 130 -19.13 -10.58 14.99
CA ARG A 130 -19.12 -10.80 13.53
C ARG A 130 -19.67 -9.62 12.74
N ILE A 131 -19.33 -8.41 13.19
CA ILE A 131 -19.69 -7.18 12.50
C ILE A 131 -18.55 -6.83 11.53
N GLY A 132 -18.88 -6.69 10.25
CA GLY A 132 -17.92 -6.34 9.20
C GLY A 132 -17.38 -4.93 9.38
N ALA A 133 -16.06 -4.76 9.27
CA ALA A 133 -15.43 -3.46 9.45
C ALA A 133 -14.23 -3.27 8.53
N ILE A 134 -13.93 -2.01 8.21
CA ILE A 134 -12.77 -1.61 7.41
C ILE A 134 -12.22 -0.28 7.95
N ILE A 135 -11.19 -0.37 8.78
CA ILE A 135 -10.56 0.75 9.47
C ILE A 135 -9.22 1.04 8.79
N THR A 136 -9.06 2.22 8.22
CA THR A 136 -7.89 2.60 7.41
C THR A 136 -7.07 3.67 8.10
N ILE A 137 -5.77 3.46 8.23
CA ILE A 137 -4.83 4.42 8.79
C ILE A 137 -4.02 5.03 7.64
N GLU A 138 -4.26 6.31 7.37
CA GLU A 138 -3.54 7.07 6.35
C GLU A 138 -2.07 7.27 6.74
N GLN A 139 -1.17 7.02 5.79
CA GLN A 139 0.28 7.22 5.93
C GLN A 139 0.76 8.41 5.09
N GLU A 140 1.65 8.19 4.13
CA GLU A 140 2.22 9.25 3.31
C GLU A 140 1.25 9.68 2.21
N ALA A 141 0.60 8.72 1.55
CA ALA A 141 -0.35 8.96 0.47
C ALA A 141 -1.68 9.55 0.98
N ASN A 142 -2.16 10.58 0.30
CA ASN A 142 -3.45 11.19 0.59
C ASN A 142 -4.60 10.32 0.04
N LEU A 143 -5.38 9.70 0.92
CA LEU A 143 -6.45 8.80 0.50
C LEU A 143 -7.56 9.50 -0.28
N ASP A 144 -7.82 10.79 -0.04
CA ASP A 144 -8.88 11.55 -0.73
C ASP A 144 -8.71 11.55 -2.26
N GLU A 145 -7.48 11.36 -2.74
CA GLU A 145 -7.16 11.31 -4.15
C GLU A 145 -7.50 9.99 -4.83
N PHE A 146 -7.70 8.93 -4.05
CA PHE A 146 -7.98 7.57 -4.50
C PHE A 146 -9.46 7.18 -4.33
N VAL A 147 -10.22 7.90 -3.48
CA VAL A 147 -11.64 7.61 -3.23
C VAL A 147 -12.61 8.27 -4.22
N GLY A 148 -12.12 9.13 -5.12
CA GLY A 148 -12.95 9.76 -6.16
C GLY A 148 -14.13 10.58 -5.63
N ASN A 149 -15.34 10.28 -6.11
CA ASN A 149 -16.58 10.99 -5.76
C ASN A 149 -17.21 10.51 -4.43
N ASN A 150 -16.84 9.32 -3.94
CA ASN A 150 -17.44 8.71 -2.76
C ASN A 150 -16.57 8.94 -1.51
N ARG A 151 -16.31 10.21 -1.19
CA ARG A 151 -15.37 10.61 -0.13
C ARG A 151 -15.85 10.35 1.30
N GLY A 152 -17.04 9.76 1.48
CA GLY A 152 -17.65 9.59 2.80
C GLY A 152 -18.06 10.91 3.46
N ILE A 153 -18.35 10.85 4.75
CA ILE A 153 -18.74 11.99 5.59
C ILE A 153 -17.57 12.39 6.48
N ASP A 154 -17.28 13.69 6.56
CA ASP A 154 -16.29 14.25 7.47
C ASP A 154 -16.78 14.13 8.93
N VAL A 155 -15.95 13.57 9.81
CA VAL A 155 -16.27 13.35 11.23
C VAL A 155 -15.35 14.16 12.15
N ASP A 156 -14.07 14.26 11.80
CA ASP A 156 -12.99 14.94 12.54
C ASP A 156 -13.08 14.85 14.08
N THR A 157 -12.93 13.63 14.60
CA THR A 157 -13.01 13.37 16.05
C THR A 157 -11.85 12.53 16.56
N LYS A 158 -11.65 12.49 17.88
CA LYS A 158 -10.65 11.62 18.51
C LYS A 158 -11.04 10.16 18.26
N VAL A 159 -10.04 9.32 17.98
CA VAL A 159 -10.24 7.87 17.87
C VAL A 159 -10.61 7.30 19.25
N ASN A 160 -11.68 6.54 19.29
CA ASN A 160 -12.16 5.79 20.46
C ASN A 160 -12.79 4.49 19.92
N ALA A 161 -12.52 3.36 20.58
CA ALA A 161 -13.06 2.06 20.24
C ALA A 161 -14.60 2.07 20.15
N ASP A 162 -15.29 2.71 21.09
CA ASP A 162 -16.76 2.78 21.11
C ASP A 162 -17.31 3.51 19.89
N LEU A 163 -16.63 4.58 19.46
CA LEU A 163 -17.00 5.32 18.25
C LEU A 163 -16.80 4.44 17.02
N LEU A 164 -15.63 3.78 16.91
CA LEU A 164 -15.34 2.90 15.79
C LEU A 164 -16.37 1.76 15.71
N VAL A 165 -16.71 1.13 16.83
CA VAL A 165 -17.76 0.11 16.90
C VAL A 165 -19.08 0.68 16.41
N THR A 166 -19.47 1.86 16.90
CA THR A 166 -20.74 2.53 16.53
C THR A 166 -20.83 2.80 15.02
N LEU A 167 -19.73 3.23 14.39
CA LEU A 167 -19.70 3.50 12.94
C LEU A 167 -19.99 2.26 12.10
N PHE A 168 -19.65 1.07 12.57
CA PHE A 168 -19.84 -0.20 11.86
C PHE A 168 -21.09 -0.99 12.26
N VAL A 169 -21.95 -0.47 13.15
CA VAL A 169 -23.18 -1.18 13.53
C VAL A 169 -24.10 -1.31 12.30
N PRO A 170 -24.50 -2.53 11.89
CA PRO A 170 -25.26 -2.79 10.67
C PRO A 170 -26.75 -2.51 10.86
N GLU A 171 -27.09 -1.23 11.06
CA GLU A 171 -28.46 -0.75 11.12
C GLU A 171 -28.90 -0.21 9.76
N GLY A 172 -30.16 -0.42 9.37
CA GLY A 172 -30.68 0.00 8.06
C GLY A 172 -30.56 1.51 7.78
N ILE A 173 -30.58 2.32 8.85
CA ILE A 173 -30.46 3.79 8.81
C ILE A 173 -28.99 4.23 8.80
N ASN A 174 -28.09 3.45 9.41
CA ASN A 174 -26.67 3.79 9.45
C ASN A 174 -26.05 3.46 8.09
N LYS A 175 -25.83 4.43 7.20
CA LYS A 175 -25.15 4.17 5.91
C LYS A 175 -23.62 4.15 6.01
N LEU A 176 -23.05 4.44 7.19
CA LEU A 176 -21.60 4.52 7.38
C LEU A 176 -20.93 3.13 7.48
N HIS A 177 -21.65 2.11 7.94
CA HIS A 177 -21.11 0.75 8.16
C HIS A 177 -20.73 0.00 6.87
N ASP A 178 -21.26 0.43 5.73
CA ASP A 178 -20.97 -0.16 4.42
C ASP A 178 -19.63 0.33 3.83
N GLY A 179 -19.06 1.40 4.38
CA GLY A 179 -17.82 1.99 3.91
C GLY A 179 -16.69 1.94 4.93
N ALA A 180 -15.52 2.39 4.49
CA ALA A 180 -14.33 2.51 5.30
C ALA A 180 -14.35 3.74 6.21
N VAL A 181 -13.67 3.59 7.35
CA VAL A 181 -13.32 4.69 8.23
C VAL A 181 -11.86 5.07 7.97
N ILE A 182 -11.59 6.35 7.74
CA ILE A 182 -10.23 6.87 7.55
C ILE A 182 -9.78 7.55 8.84
N ILE A 183 -8.67 7.08 9.38
CA ILE A 183 -7.91 7.70 10.46
C ILE A 183 -6.74 8.47 9.84
N ARG A 184 -6.70 9.78 10.06
CA ARG A 184 -5.66 10.70 9.58
C ARG A 184 -5.19 11.55 10.75
N ASN A 185 -3.88 11.74 10.89
CA ASN A 185 -3.31 12.55 11.96
C ASN A 185 -3.84 12.18 13.36
N LEU A 186 -3.95 10.87 13.65
CA LEU A 186 -4.43 10.33 14.94
C LEU A 186 -5.90 10.65 15.27
N ARG A 187 -6.70 11.02 14.27
CA ARG A 187 -8.12 11.35 14.40
C ARG A 187 -8.94 10.62 13.34
N VAL A 188 -10.20 10.33 13.64
CA VAL A 188 -11.15 9.83 12.63
C VAL A 188 -11.50 11.01 11.72
N ALA A 189 -10.96 11.00 10.50
CA ALA A 189 -11.22 12.05 9.53
C ALA A 189 -12.57 11.85 8.86
N LYS A 190 -12.82 10.64 8.35
CA LYS A 190 -14.01 10.32 7.55
C LYS A 190 -14.57 8.94 7.85
N ALA A 191 -15.85 8.74 7.58
CA ALA A 191 -16.53 7.44 7.63
C ALA A 191 -17.42 7.24 6.40
N GLY A 192 -17.76 5.98 6.07
CA GLY A 192 -18.59 5.66 4.91
C GLY A 192 -17.87 5.85 3.57
N VAL A 193 -16.55 5.66 3.55
CA VAL A 193 -15.67 5.86 2.39
C VAL A 193 -15.65 4.59 1.51
N PHE A 194 -15.88 4.70 0.21
CA PHE A 194 -15.81 3.51 -0.68
C PHE A 194 -14.49 3.46 -1.45
N PHE A 195 -13.67 2.44 -1.19
CA PHE A 195 -12.40 2.27 -1.89
C PHE A 195 -12.56 1.62 -3.28
N PRO A 196 -11.62 1.89 -4.20
CA PRO A 196 -11.54 1.19 -5.46
C PRO A 196 -11.31 -0.31 -5.25
N MET A 197 -11.88 -1.14 -6.12
CA MET A 197 -11.65 -2.58 -6.11
C MET A 197 -10.33 -2.90 -6.81
N PRO A 198 -9.59 -3.93 -6.34
CA PRO A 198 -8.33 -4.38 -6.93
C PRO A 198 -8.58 -4.96 -8.32
N LYS A 199 -7.52 -4.99 -9.13
CA LYS A 199 -7.56 -5.55 -10.49
C LYS A 199 -7.80 -7.07 -10.42
N GLU A 200 -8.49 -7.62 -11.41
CA GLU A 200 -8.85 -9.05 -11.43
C GLU A 200 -7.59 -9.95 -11.34
N GLY A 201 -7.64 -10.96 -10.46
CA GLY A 201 -6.60 -11.99 -10.33
C GLY A 201 -5.57 -11.81 -9.21
N SER A 202 -5.63 -10.74 -8.40
CA SER A 202 -4.67 -10.50 -7.29
C SER A 202 -5.11 -10.99 -5.90
N PHE A 203 -6.27 -11.64 -5.77
CA PHE A 203 -6.85 -11.98 -4.47
C PHE A 203 -7.48 -13.38 -4.41
N ASP A 204 -7.48 -13.98 -3.21
CA ASP A 204 -8.15 -15.25 -2.93
C ASP A 204 -9.69 -15.08 -3.08
N PRO A 205 -10.37 -15.95 -3.85
CA PRO A 205 -11.82 -15.89 -4.05
C PRO A 205 -12.65 -15.95 -2.77
N SER A 206 -12.09 -16.48 -1.68
CA SER A 206 -12.75 -16.56 -0.36
C SER A 206 -12.89 -15.22 0.35
N PHE A 207 -12.22 -14.16 -0.14
CA PHE A 207 -12.29 -12.83 0.45
C PHE A 207 -13.50 -12.02 -0.04
N GLY A 208 -14.29 -11.53 0.92
CA GLY A 208 -15.43 -10.65 0.69
C GLY A 208 -15.07 -9.26 0.16
N SER A 209 -16.09 -8.45 -0.14
CA SER A 209 -15.95 -7.12 -0.74
C SER A 209 -15.07 -6.16 0.08
N ARG A 210 -15.17 -6.18 1.43
CA ARG A 210 -14.34 -5.34 2.31
C ARG A 210 -12.85 -5.67 2.23
N HIS A 211 -12.51 -6.96 2.17
CA HIS A 211 -11.13 -7.42 2.02
C HIS A 211 -10.56 -6.98 0.67
N ARG A 212 -11.35 -7.13 -0.40
CA ARG A 212 -10.96 -6.66 -1.73
C ARG A 212 -10.74 -5.15 -1.74
N ALA A 213 -11.68 -4.37 -1.22
CA ALA A 213 -11.55 -2.92 -1.10
C ALA A 213 -10.28 -2.49 -0.31
N ALA A 214 -9.97 -3.19 0.78
CA ALA A 214 -8.75 -2.98 1.55
C ALA A 214 -7.48 -3.32 0.76
N LEU A 215 -7.50 -4.40 -0.04
CA LEU A 215 -6.38 -4.74 -0.90
C LEU A 215 -6.18 -3.70 -2.00
N GLY A 216 -7.27 -3.29 -2.67
CA GLY A 216 -7.23 -2.30 -3.76
C GLY A 216 -6.64 -0.95 -3.33
N ILE A 217 -7.01 -0.45 -2.14
CA ILE A 217 -6.42 0.80 -1.65
C ILE A 217 -4.94 0.63 -1.24
N THR A 218 -4.56 -0.52 -0.70
CA THR A 218 -3.17 -0.79 -0.27
C THR A 218 -2.24 -1.22 -1.40
N GLU A 219 -2.76 -1.56 -2.58
CA GLU A 219 -1.97 -1.76 -3.81
C GLU A 219 -1.48 -0.41 -4.37
N GLU A 220 -2.31 0.63 -4.29
CA GLU A 220 -2.01 1.96 -4.86
C GLU A 220 -1.47 2.96 -3.81
N THR A 221 -1.54 2.62 -2.52
CA THR A 221 -1.11 3.51 -1.41
C THR A 221 -0.34 2.76 -0.33
N ASP A 222 0.36 3.52 0.52
CA ASP A 222 1.07 3.00 1.70
C ASP A 222 0.18 2.91 2.97
N ALA A 223 -1.15 3.00 2.79
CA ALA A 223 -2.08 2.89 3.90
C ALA A 223 -2.04 1.50 4.57
N VAL A 224 -2.42 1.49 5.84
CA VAL A 224 -2.60 0.25 6.61
C VAL A 224 -4.08 0.10 6.89
N VAL A 225 -4.66 -1.03 6.49
CA VAL A 225 -6.10 -1.26 6.61
C VAL A 225 -6.36 -2.48 7.48
N VAL A 226 -7.12 -2.31 8.55
CA VAL A 226 -7.63 -3.40 9.39
C VAL A 226 -9.03 -3.75 8.90
N VAL A 227 -9.25 -5.03 8.61
CA VAL A 227 -10.52 -5.55 8.11
C VAL A 227 -11.05 -6.59 9.10
N VAL A 228 -12.35 -6.55 9.38
CA VAL A 228 -13.06 -7.59 10.13
C VAL A 228 -14.08 -8.25 9.20
N SER A 229 -14.04 -9.58 9.11
CA SER A 229 -14.97 -10.37 8.31
C SER A 229 -16.36 -10.42 8.95
N GLU A 230 -17.41 -10.04 8.20
CA GLU A 230 -18.80 -10.21 8.65
C GLU A 230 -19.23 -11.69 8.67
N GLU A 231 -18.63 -12.53 7.84
CA GLU A 231 -18.97 -13.95 7.76
C GLU A 231 -18.26 -14.76 8.86
N ARG A 232 -16.96 -14.53 9.01
CA ARG A 232 -16.08 -15.37 9.85
C ARG A 232 -15.71 -14.71 11.18
N GLY A 233 -15.87 -13.40 11.31
CA GLY A 233 -15.35 -12.63 12.45
C GLY A 233 -13.82 -12.53 12.48
N THR A 234 -13.11 -13.06 11.48
CA THR A 234 -11.64 -13.01 11.42
C THR A 234 -11.15 -11.60 11.22
N ILE A 235 -10.08 -11.24 11.93
CA ILE A 235 -9.40 -9.94 11.76
C ILE A 235 -8.25 -10.12 10.78
N SER A 236 -8.14 -9.20 9.83
CA SER A 236 -7.08 -9.18 8.83
C SER A 236 -6.43 -7.80 8.78
N CYS A 237 -5.16 -7.72 8.44
CA CYS A 237 -4.45 -6.47 8.20
C CYS A 237 -3.90 -6.47 6.77
N CYS A 238 -4.28 -5.47 5.97
CA CYS A 238 -3.77 -5.23 4.63
C CYS A 238 -2.76 -4.08 4.62
N PHE A 239 -1.65 -4.25 3.91
CA PHE A 239 -0.62 -3.22 3.75
C PHE A 239 0.24 -3.55 2.51
N ASN A 240 0.60 -2.53 1.71
CA ASN A 240 1.43 -2.69 0.51
C ASN A 240 0.97 -3.84 -0.42
N GLY A 241 -0.34 -3.97 -0.67
CA GLY A 241 -0.93 -5.02 -1.50
C GLY A 241 -0.79 -6.45 -0.95
N ASN A 242 -0.43 -6.60 0.33
CA ASN A 242 -0.41 -7.89 1.02
C ASN A 242 -1.50 -7.94 2.09
N ILE A 243 -1.90 -9.16 2.46
CA ILE A 243 -2.86 -9.43 3.53
C ILE A 243 -2.27 -10.39 4.56
N ALA A 244 -2.32 -9.98 5.83
CA ALA A 244 -2.13 -10.86 6.97
C ALA A 244 -3.51 -11.19 7.55
N ALA A 245 -3.99 -12.40 7.30
CA ALA A 245 -5.31 -12.85 7.74
C ALA A 245 -5.22 -13.61 9.08
N ASP A 246 -6.38 -13.76 9.73
CA ASP A 246 -6.57 -14.57 10.94
C ASP A 246 -5.70 -14.11 12.12
N LEU A 247 -5.68 -12.79 12.36
CA LEU A 247 -4.91 -12.16 13.42
C LEU A 247 -5.71 -12.12 14.72
N GLU A 248 -5.06 -12.50 15.81
CA GLU A 248 -5.57 -12.22 17.16
C GLU A 248 -5.25 -10.77 17.58
N ALA A 249 -6.00 -10.23 18.53
CA ALA A 249 -5.82 -8.84 18.99
C ALA A 249 -4.36 -8.47 19.38
N PRO A 250 -3.60 -9.33 20.10
CA PRO A 250 -2.19 -9.05 20.40
C PRO A 250 -1.30 -9.03 19.15
N GLU A 251 -1.57 -9.91 18.18
CA GLU A 251 -0.80 -10.03 16.95
C GLU A 251 -1.05 -8.83 16.03
N LEU A 252 -2.31 -8.41 15.91
CA LEU A 252 -2.69 -7.18 15.22
C LEU A 252 -1.96 -5.98 15.82
N ARG A 253 -1.96 -5.86 17.15
CA ARG A 253 -1.30 -4.75 17.85
C ARG A 253 0.20 -4.70 17.55
N ASP A 254 0.89 -5.83 17.67
CA ASP A 254 2.32 -5.94 17.40
C ASP A 254 2.63 -5.65 15.92
N MET A 255 1.77 -6.08 15.00
CA MET A 255 1.87 -5.79 13.58
C MET A 255 1.71 -4.29 13.29
N LEU A 256 0.65 -3.66 13.80
CA LEU A 256 0.40 -2.22 13.64
C LEU A 256 1.56 -1.39 14.21
N LEU A 257 2.07 -1.73 15.39
CA LEU A 257 3.25 -1.06 15.96
C LEU A 257 4.49 -1.24 15.08
N SER A 258 4.66 -2.41 14.46
CA SER A 258 5.82 -2.68 13.60
C SER A 258 5.79 -1.88 12.29
N ILE A 259 4.61 -1.71 11.71
CA ILE A 259 4.41 -1.00 10.44
C ILE A 259 4.45 0.52 10.69
N LEU A 260 3.79 0.99 11.76
CA LEU A 260 3.58 2.41 12.03
C LEU A 260 4.73 3.08 12.83
N ASP A 261 5.55 2.32 13.58
CA ASP A 261 6.79 2.82 14.23
C ASP A 261 8.01 1.90 13.96
N PRO A 262 8.59 1.95 12.73
CA PRO A 262 9.73 1.11 12.35
C PRO A 262 11.00 1.36 13.19
N LYS A 263 11.08 2.45 13.98
CA LYS A 263 12.23 2.71 14.86
C LYS A 263 12.16 1.95 16.19
N ALA A 264 10.97 1.56 16.67
CA ALA A 264 10.80 0.80 17.91
C ALA A 264 11.45 -0.60 17.82
N GLN A 265 11.29 -1.26 16.67
CA GLN A 265 11.90 -2.56 16.34
C GLN A 265 13.43 -2.55 16.41
N ARG A 266 14.07 -1.50 15.88
CA ARG A 266 15.54 -1.37 15.84
C ARG A 266 16.14 -1.25 17.25
N ARG A 267 15.36 -0.74 18.21
CA ARG A 267 15.74 -0.61 19.63
C ARG A 267 15.53 -1.92 20.40
N LYS A 268 14.41 -2.63 20.15
CA LYS A 268 14.10 -3.95 20.75
C LYS A 268 15.10 -5.02 20.30
N ARG A 269 15.50 -5.04 19.02
CA ARG A 269 16.55 -5.93 18.48
C ARG A 269 17.95 -5.63 19.05
N ARG A 270 18.24 -4.37 19.39
CA ARG A 270 19.52 -3.98 20.03
C ARG A 270 19.59 -4.45 21.49
N SER A 271 18.48 -4.38 22.24
CA SER A 271 18.47 -4.78 23.65
C SER A 271 18.46 -6.30 23.86
N THR A 272 17.79 -7.07 23.00
CA THR A 272 17.88 -8.54 23.05
C THR A 272 19.27 -9.03 22.68
N ARG A 273 19.93 -8.39 21.71
CA ARG A 273 21.31 -8.73 21.32
C ARG A 273 22.33 -8.41 22.41
N SER A 274 22.17 -7.29 23.13
CA SER A 274 23.04 -6.95 24.27
C SER A 274 22.84 -7.91 25.44
N ARG A 275 21.59 -8.25 25.79
CA ARG A 275 21.29 -9.23 26.86
C ARG A 275 21.77 -10.65 26.53
N ALA A 276 21.70 -11.06 25.27
CA ALA A 276 22.24 -12.36 24.84
C ALA A 276 23.77 -12.37 24.93
N GLN A 277 24.44 -11.29 24.51
CA GLN A 277 25.90 -11.15 24.64
C GLN A 277 26.36 -11.10 26.10
N GLU A 278 25.61 -10.43 26.97
CA GLU A 278 25.91 -10.33 28.40
C GLU A 278 25.75 -11.68 29.13
N ARG A 279 24.78 -12.50 28.72
CA ARG A 279 24.62 -13.90 29.22
C ARG A 279 25.73 -14.83 28.76
N ILE A 280 26.21 -14.67 27.52
CA ILE A 280 27.36 -15.45 26.99
C ILE A 280 28.67 -15.01 27.66
N ALA A 281 28.80 -13.74 28.03
CA ALA A 281 29.98 -13.23 28.74
C ALA A 281 30.05 -13.66 30.22
N HIS A 282 28.91 -13.97 30.85
CA HIS A 282 28.83 -14.39 32.26
C HIS A 282 28.62 -15.90 32.47
N SER A 283 28.51 -16.70 31.41
CA SER A 283 28.53 -18.16 31.54
C SER A 283 29.98 -18.63 31.70
N GLU A 284 30.31 -19.25 32.83
CA GLU A 284 31.58 -19.96 32.99
C GLU A 284 31.75 -21.03 31.91
N PRO A 285 32.97 -21.22 31.36
CA PRO A 285 33.21 -22.30 30.43
C PRO A 285 32.90 -23.65 31.10
N PRO A 286 32.30 -24.61 30.39
CA PRO A 286 31.96 -25.90 30.97
C PRO A 286 33.24 -26.57 31.53
N PRO A 287 33.15 -27.25 32.68
CA PRO A 287 34.29 -27.94 33.26
C PRO A 287 34.83 -28.95 32.24
N LYS A 288 36.15 -28.94 32.04
CA LYS A 288 36.81 -29.92 31.17
C LYS A 288 36.51 -31.30 31.73
N LEU A 289 35.72 -32.08 31.00
CA LEU A 289 35.50 -33.48 31.30
C LEU A 289 36.83 -34.19 31.04
N ASP A 290 37.53 -34.60 32.11
CA ASP A 290 38.71 -35.46 31.99
C ASP A 290 38.25 -36.82 31.45
N LEU A 291 38.35 -36.98 30.13
CA LEU A 291 38.14 -38.27 29.49
C LEU A 291 39.28 -39.21 29.91
N PRO A 292 39.00 -40.36 30.55
CA PRO A 292 40.03 -41.32 30.87
C PRO A 292 40.70 -41.79 29.57
N GLN A 293 42.03 -41.90 29.59
CA GLN A 293 42.80 -42.40 28.46
C GLN A 293 42.38 -43.83 28.15
N VAL A 294 41.57 -44.01 27.11
CA VAL A 294 41.23 -45.33 26.61
C VAL A 294 42.42 -45.84 25.80
N GLU A 295 43.14 -46.78 26.42
CA GLU A 295 44.08 -47.69 25.80
C GLU A 295 43.53 -48.24 24.48
N ARG A 296 44.40 -48.28 23.46
CA ARG A 296 44.10 -48.86 22.16
C ARG A 296 43.70 -50.33 22.29
N ALA A 297 42.41 -50.61 22.27
CA ALA A 297 41.89 -51.92 21.92
C ALA A 297 41.55 -51.92 20.42
N SER A 298 42.56 -52.31 19.64
CA SER A 298 42.42 -52.66 18.22
C SER A 298 41.64 -53.97 18.06
N SER A 299 40.33 -53.88 17.78
CA SER A 299 39.58 -54.87 16.98
C SER A 299 38.08 -54.60 17.05
N ILE A 300 37.57 -53.72 16.19
CA ILE A 300 36.16 -53.75 15.80
C ILE A 300 36.14 -53.70 14.27
N PRO A 301 35.64 -54.74 13.57
CA PRO A 301 35.52 -54.68 12.12
C PRO A 301 34.43 -53.65 11.73
N PRO A 302 34.56 -52.98 10.57
CA PRO A 302 33.59 -51.98 10.15
C PRO A 302 32.19 -52.61 9.96
N PRO A 303 31.11 -51.88 10.30
CA PRO A 303 29.75 -52.34 10.04
C PRO A 303 29.48 -52.45 8.53
N PRO A 304 28.58 -53.35 8.10
CA PRO A 304 28.30 -53.54 6.68
C PRO A 304 27.67 -52.29 6.05
N LEU A 305 28.13 -51.93 4.85
CA LEU A 305 27.55 -50.88 4.02
C LEU A 305 26.10 -51.27 3.66
N ASN A 306 25.13 -50.54 4.20
CA ASN A 306 23.75 -50.60 3.72
C ASN A 306 23.63 -49.75 2.43
N PRO A 307 23.04 -50.26 1.34
CA PRO A 307 22.86 -49.48 0.13
C PRO A 307 21.85 -48.35 0.35
N SER A 308 22.21 -47.14 -0.06
CA SER A 308 21.36 -45.94 -0.03
C SER A 308 20.00 -46.18 -0.69
N PRO A 309 18.90 -45.55 -0.22
CA PRO A 309 17.60 -45.67 -0.85
C PRO A 309 17.63 -45.08 -2.27
N LEU A 310 17.10 -45.84 -3.24
CA LEU A 310 16.87 -45.37 -4.61
C LEU A 310 15.93 -44.14 -4.64
N PRO A 311 16.17 -43.16 -5.53
CA PRO A 311 15.25 -42.04 -5.70
C PRO A 311 13.91 -42.50 -6.31
N PRO A 312 12.79 -41.83 -5.97
CA PRO A 312 11.46 -42.18 -6.50
C PRO A 312 11.36 -41.91 -8.01
N PRO A 313 10.54 -42.68 -8.75
CA PRO A 313 10.44 -42.57 -10.20
C PRO A 313 9.75 -41.26 -10.64
N LEU A 314 10.28 -40.67 -11.72
CA LEU A 314 9.76 -39.49 -12.40
C LEU A 314 8.31 -39.70 -12.86
N ARG A 315 7.39 -38.89 -12.34
CA ARG A 315 5.97 -38.88 -12.73
C ARG A 315 5.84 -38.28 -14.14
N LYS A 316 5.38 -39.09 -15.10
CA LYS A 316 5.11 -38.66 -16.49
C LYS A 316 4.13 -37.49 -16.52
N SER A 317 4.49 -36.45 -17.25
CA SER A 317 3.66 -35.29 -17.58
C SER A 317 2.41 -35.73 -18.35
N ILE A 318 1.24 -35.54 -17.76
CA ILE A 318 -0.04 -35.63 -18.47
C ILE A 318 -0.21 -34.32 -19.24
N ARG A 319 -0.14 -34.39 -20.57
CA ARG A 319 -0.59 -33.32 -21.47
C ARG A 319 -2.13 -33.23 -21.35
N PRO A 320 -2.73 -32.04 -21.25
CA PRO A 320 -4.15 -31.90 -21.52
C PRO A 320 -4.39 -32.02 -23.03
N GLU A 321 -5.21 -32.99 -23.41
CA GLU A 321 -5.77 -33.14 -24.75
C GLU A 321 -6.67 -31.94 -25.08
N SER A 322 -6.47 -31.39 -26.28
CA SER A 322 -7.37 -30.44 -26.94
C SER A 322 -8.69 -31.13 -27.31
N PRO A 323 -9.87 -30.55 -27.04
CA PRO A 323 -11.11 -31.09 -27.59
C PRO A 323 -11.20 -30.73 -29.08
N SER A 324 -11.34 -31.77 -29.88
CA SER A 324 -11.68 -31.76 -31.29
C SER A 324 -13.05 -31.12 -31.54
N PHE A 325 -13.10 -30.30 -32.58
CA PHE A 325 -14.32 -29.97 -33.30
C PHE A 325 -14.90 -31.25 -33.90
N ASP A 326 -16.19 -31.51 -33.65
CA ASP A 326 -17.03 -32.21 -34.61
C ASP A 326 -18.37 -31.50 -34.71
N SER A 327 -18.67 -31.13 -35.95
CA SER A 327 -19.94 -30.63 -36.45
C SER A 327 -20.92 -31.79 -36.57
N ASP A 328 -22.10 -31.67 -35.99
CA ASP A 328 -23.30 -32.12 -36.70
C ASP A 328 -24.56 -31.37 -36.25
N SER A 329 -25.25 -30.93 -37.28
CA SER A 329 -26.60 -30.39 -37.39
C SER A 329 -27.66 -31.22 -36.67
N ASP A 330 -28.56 -30.57 -35.93
CA ASP A 330 -29.95 -30.44 -36.37
C ASP A 330 -30.83 -29.63 -35.39
N GLU A 331 -31.57 -28.72 -36.01
CA GLU A 331 -32.93 -28.23 -35.70
C GLU A 331 -33.44 -28.24 -34.25
N LEU A 332 -33.74 -27.05 -33.69
CA LEU A 332 -35.11 -26.58 -33.42
C LEU A 332 -35.13 -25.30 -32.56
N ARG A 333 -35.81 -24.28 -33.10
CA ARG A 333 -36.44 -23.11 -32.43
C ARG A 333 -35.55 -21.97 -31.90
N GLY A 334 -35.49 -20.88 -32.67
CA GLY A 334 -35.60 -19.52 -32.11
C GLY A 334 -37.05 -19.02 -32.17
N PRO A 335 -37.35 -17.74 -31.85
CA PRO A 335 -36.75 -16.89 -30.83
C PRO A 335 -37.86 -16.27 -29.91
N SER A 336 -37.55 -16.00 -28.64
CA SER A 336 -38.42 -15.17 -27.77
C SER A 336 -37.67 -13.93 -27.30
N GLN A 337 -37.87 -12.83 -28.06
CA GLN A 337 -37.51 -11.48 -27.65
C GLN A 337 -38.29 -11.08 -26.38
N PRO A 338 -37.67 -10.41 -25.40
CA PRO A 338 -38.42 -9.76 -24.32
C PRO A 338 -39.05 -8.45 -24.83
N ARG A 339 -40.37 -8.32 -24.64
CA ARG A 339 -41.16 -7.11 -24.95
C ARG A 339 -40.77 -5.93 -24.04
N PRO A 340 -40.73 -4.69 -24.56
CA PRO A 340 -40.65 -3.49 -23.74
C PRO A 340 -42.00 -3.19 -23.05
N MET A 341 -41.94 -2.83 -21.77
CA MET A 341 -43.08 -2.38 -20.94
C MET A 341 -43.61 -1.01 -21.43
N PRO A 342 -44.92 -0.76 -21.36
CA PRO A 342 -45.51 0.50 -21.80
C PRO A 342 -45.34 1.63 -20.76
N ARG A 343 -45.02 2.82 -21.29
CA ARG A 343 -45.02 4.12 -20.58
C ARG A 343 -46.40 4.38 -19.97
N ALA A 344 -46.47 4.60 -18.66
CA ALA A 344 -47.60 5.23 -18.01
C ALA A 344 -47.52 6.74 -18.27
N GLY A 345 -48.59 7.28 -18.87
CA GLY A 345 -48.77 8.71 -19.10
C GLY A 345 -49.00 9.46 -17.79
N SER A 346 -48.26 10.54 -17.61
CA SER A 346 -48.48 11.57 -16.61
C SER A 346 -49.00 12.83 -17.30
N GLN A 347 -50.13 13.35 -16.78
CA GLN A 347 -50.72 14.71 -16.88
C GLN A 347 -52.19 14.69 -17.35
N PRO A 348 -53.07 15.46 -16.69
CA PRO A 348 -53.12 16.89 -16.90
C PRO A 348 -53.09 17.75 -15.64
N ASN A 349 -52.66 19.00 -15.87
CA ASN A 349 -52.73 20.14 -14.97
C ASN A 349 -54.15 20.41 -14.46
N ASP A 350 -54.24 20.88 -13.22
CA ASP A 350 -55.33 21.73 -12.75
C ASP A 350 -54.73 22.91 -11.96
N PRO A 351 -54.95 24.18 -12.39
CA PRO A 351 -54.63 25.36 -11.60
C PRO A 351 -55.92 26.00 -11.05
N SER A 352 -56.19 25.76 -9.78
CA SER A 352 -56.99 26.62 -8.90
C SER A 352 -56.15 26.80 -7.63
N GLY A 353 -55.83 27.99 -7.11
CA GLY A 353 -56.53 29.25 -7.13
C GLY A 353 -56.86 29.58 -5.68
N ASP A 354 -55.93 30.20 -4.94
CA ASP A 354 -56.28 31.23 -3.94
C ASP A 354 -55.03 31.94 -3.38
N PRO A 355 -55.01 33.28 -3.38
CA PRO A 355 -54.12 34.09 -2.57
C PRO A 355 -54.90 34.69 -1.38
N SER A 356 -54.52 34.35 -0.15
CA SER A 356 -54.91 35.17 1.01
C SER A 356 -53.93 35.07 2.18
N SER A 357 -53.52 36.27 2.61
CA SER A 357 -52.94 36.68 3.90
C SER A 357 -51.45 36.43 4.16
#